data_AF-A0A7N5K0H7-F1
#
_entry.id   AF-A0A7N5K0H7-F1
#
_cell.length_a   1.000
_cell.length_b   1.000
_cell.length_c   1.000
_cell.angle_alpha   90.00
_cell.angle_beta   90.00
_cell.angle_gamma   90.00
#
_symmetry.space_group_name_H-M   'P 1'
#
loop_
_entity.id
_entity.type
_entity.pdbx_description
1 polymer ?
#
loop_
_entity_poly.entity_id
_entity_poly.type
_entity_poly.pdbx_seq_one_letter_code
_entity_poly.pdbx_strand_id
1 'polypeptide(L)'
;MNLILWGEGSSAAIPFGTLVAVLALWFCISVPLTFIGAYFGFTKNAIEHPVRTNQIPRQIPEQSFYTKPLPGIVMGGILPFGCIFIQLFFILNSIWSHQMYYMFGFLFLVFIILVITCSEATILLCYFHLCAEDYHWQWRSFLTSGFTAVYFLIYAEHYFFSKLQITGTASTILYFGYTMIMVLIFFLFTGTIGFFACFWFVTKIYSVVKVD
;
A
#
# COMPACT_ATOMS: atom_id res chain seq x y z
N MET A 1 5.01 -21.91 -0.86
CA MET A 1 5.31 -22.04 0.59
C MET A 1 4.79 -23.35 1.16
N ASN A 2 3.49 -23.68 1.11
CA ASN A 2 2.97 -24.94 1.68
C ASN A 2 3.62 -26.22 1.08
N LEU A 3 3.94 -26.21 -0.22
CA LEU A 3 4.64 -27.32 -0.88
C LEU A 3 6.05 -27.58 -0.31
N ILE A 4 6.75 -26.51 0.11
CA ILE A 4 8.08 -26.62 0.74
C ILE A 4 7.94 -27.23 2.14
N LEU A 5 6.90 -26.83 2.88
CA LEU A 5 6.58 -27.39 4.19
C LEU A 5 6.22 -28.89 4.10
N TRP A 6 5.51 -29.31 3.06
CA TRP A 6 5.30 -30.75 2.79
C TRP A 6 6.59 -31.48 2.44
N GLY A 7 7.46 -30.88 1.61
CA GLY A 7 8.76 -31.47 1.25
C GLY A 7 9.68 -31.71 2.45
N GLU A 8 9.66 -30.81 3.44
CA GLU A 8 10.43 -30.91 4.68
C GLU A 8 9.73 -31.76 5.76
N GLY A 9 8.57 -32.34 5.48
CA GLY A 9 7.79 -33.11 6.46
C GLY A 9 7.35 -32.29 7.68
N SER A 10 7.24 -30.97 7.54
CA SER A 10 6.99 -30.07 8.65
C SER A 10 5.57 -30.21 9.19
N SER A 11 5.42 -30.25 10.52
CA SER A 11 4.12 -30.22 11.19
C SER A 11 3.31 -28.94 10.95
N ALA A 12 3.96 -27.89 10.42
CA ALA A 12 3.30 -26.64 10.02
C ALA A 12 2.63 -26.73 8.63
N ALA A 13 2.82 -27.83 7.90
CA ALA A 13 2.24 -27.98 6.58
C ALA A 13 0.72 -28.23 6.66
N ILE A 14 -0.05 -27.39 5.97
CA ILE A 14 -1.50 -27.48 5.96
C ILE A 14 -1.90 -28.68 5.10
N PRO A 15 -2.75 -29.61 5.58
CA PRO A 15 -3.16 -30.77 4.81
C PRO A 15 -4.01 -30.36 3.60
N PHE A 16 -3.93 -31.15 2.52
CA PHE A 16 -4.56 -30.80 1.23
C PHE A 16 -6.06 -30.54 1.34
N GLY A 17 -6.79 -31.34 2.12
CA GLY A 17 -8.22 -31.16 2.34
C GLY A 17 -8.56 -29.80 2.96
N THR A 18 -7.76 -29.33 3.93
CA THR A 18 -7.95 -27.99 4.53
C THR A 18 -7.65 -26.88 3.53
N LEU A 19 -6.64 -27.06 2.66
CA LEU A 19 -6.33 -26.09 1.61
C LEU A 19 -7.50 -25.95 0.63
N VAL A 20 -8.09 -27.07 0.19
CA VAL A 20 -9.30 -27.07 -0.66
C VAL A 20 -10.48 -26.43 0.07
N ALA A 21 -10.69 -26.73 1.35
CA ALA A 21 -11.78 -26.14 2.14
C ALA A 21 -11.63 -24.61 2.29
N VAL A 22 -10.42 -24.10 2.56
CA VAL A 22 -10.14 -22.67 2.64
C VAL A 22 -10.35 -21.97 1.30
N LEU A 23 -9.88 -22.58 0.20
CA LEU A 23 -10.12 -22.06 -1.15
C LEU A 23 -11.62 -22.04 -1.49
N ALA A 24 -12.34 -23.11 -1.20
CA ALA A 24 -13.79 -23.19 -1.44
C ALA A 24 -14.53 -22.14 -0.63
N LEU A 25 -14.19 -21.95 0.64
CA LEU A 25 -14.78 -20.92 1.49
C LEU A 25 -14.49 -19.51 0.93
N TRP A 26 -13.26 -19.26 0.49
CA TRP A 26 -12.88 -17.99 -0.13
C TRP A 26 -13.69 -17.72 -1.41
N PHE A 27 -13.81 -18.68 -2.32
CA PHE A 27 -14.62 -18.53 -3.53
C PHE A 27 -16.12 -18.37 -3.22
N CYS A 28 -16.66 -19.19 -2.31
CA CYS A 28 -18.08 -19.13 -1.93
C CYS A 28 -18.48 -17.80 -1.29
N ILE A 29 -17.54 -17.06 -0.68
CA ILE A 29 -17.81 -15.73 -0.11
C ILE A 29 -17.46 -14.63 -1.11
N SER A 30 -16.28 -14.66 -1.71
CA SER A 30 -15.81 -13.58 -2.58
C SER A 30 -16.60 -13.49 -3.88
N VAL A 31 -16.97 -14.62 -4.50
CA VAL A 31 -17.73 -14.60 -5.76
C VAL A 31 -19.09 -13.90 -5.60
N PRO A 32 -20.00 -14.31 -4.69
CA PRO A 32 -21.27 -13.62 -4.54
C PRO A 32 -21.09 -12.17 -4.10
N LEU A 33 -20.11 -11.87 -3.25
CA LEU A 33 -19.84 -10.50 -2.82
C LEU A 33 -19.39 -9.61 -3.99
N THR A 34 -18.58 -10.12 -4.91
CA THR A 34 -18.19 -9.40 -6.13
C THR A 34 -19.37 -9.18 -7.08
N PHE A 35 -20.27 -10.16 -7.23
CA PHE A 35 -21.49 -10.00 -8.03
C PHE A 35 -22.43 -8.94 -7.43
N ILE A 36 -22.62 -8.95 -6.11
CA ILE A 36 -23.40 -7.93 -5.41
C ILE A 36 -22.76 -6.55 -5.61
N GLY A 37 -21.44 -6.44 -5.42
CA GLY A 37 -20.71 -5.20 -5.65
C GLY A 37 -20.82 -4.69 -7.09
N ALA A 38 -20.72 -5.58 -8.08
CA ALA A 38 -20.88 -5.25 -9.49
C ALA A 38 -22.30 -4.77 -9.81
N TYR A 39 -23.34 -5.44 -9.29
CA TYR A 39 -24.73 -5.04 -9.47
C TYR A 39 -25.00 -3.61 -8.97
N PHE A 40 -24.53 -3.28 -7.77
CA PHE A 40 -24.61 -1.91 -7.26
C PHE A 40 -23.74 -0.93 -8.04
N GLY A 41 -22.57 -1.36 -8.52
CA GLY A 41 -21.69 -0.57 -9.37
C GLY A 41 -22.34 -0.17 -10.70
N PHE A 42 -23.00 -1.09 -11.39
CA PHE A 42 -23.69 -0.83 -12.65
C PHE A 42 -24.96 0.02 -12.50
N THR A 43 -25.60 -0.03 -11.34
CA THR A 43 -26.81 0.76 -11.06
C THR A 43 -26.47 2.22 -10.69
N LYS A 44 -25.23 2.49 -10.29
CA LYS A 44 -24.80 3.83 -9.87
C LYS A 44 -24.46 4.70 -11.07
N ASN A 45 -24.86 5.98 -11.02
CA ASN A 45 -24.48 6.96 -12.02
C ASN A 45 -22.95 7.08 -12.15
N ALA A 46 -22.48 7.34 -13.37
CA ALA A 46 -21.08 7.59 -13.64
C ALA A 46 -20.55 8.75 -12.78
N ILE A 47 -19.30 8.64 -12.33
CA ILE A 47 -18.65 9.70 -11.56
C ILE A 47 -18.46 10.91 -12.48
N GLU A 48 -19.23 11.96 -12.27
CA GLU A 48 -19.08 13.21 -13.01
C GLU A 48 -17.86 13.99 -12.47
N HIS A 49 -17.03 14.47 -13.39
CA HIS A 49 -15.92 15.34 -13.03
C HIS A 49 -16.41 16.78 -12.88
N PRO A 50 -15.89 17.55 -11.90
CA PRO A 50 -16.38 18.89 -11.59
C PRO A 50 -16.16 19.90 -12.73
N VAL A 51 -15.26 19.58 -13.67
CA VAL A 51 -14.91 20.45 -14.79
C VAL A 51 -14.88 19.65 -16.10
N ARG A 52 -15.29 20.30 -17.20
CA ARG A 52 -15.11 19.77 -18.55
C ARG A 52 -13.63 19.81 -18.91
N THR A 53 -13.06 18.66 -19.27
CA THR A 53 -11.68 18.57 -19.75
C THR A 53 -11.61 18.87 -21.24
N ASN A 54 -10.51 19.48 -21.67
CA ASN A 54 -10.24 19.68 -23.09
C ASN A 54 -9.82 18.33 -23.72
N GLN A 55 -10.24 18.08 -24.96
CA GLN A 55 -9.95 16.81 -25.67
C GLN A 55 -8.47 16.72 -26.11
N ILE A 56 -7.81 17.85 -26.30
CA ILE A 56 -6.39 17.90 -26.67
C ILE A 56 -5.55 18.09 -25.41
N PRO A 57 -4.65 17.14 -25.07
CA PRO A 57 -3.77 17.28 -23.92
C PRO A 57 -2.81 18.44 -24.15
N ARG A 58 -2.73 19.35 -23.17
CA ARG A 58 -1.75 20.44 -23.19
C ARG A 58 -0.34 19.86 -23.02
N GLN A 59 0.64 20.47 -23.69
CA GLN A 59 2.05 20.10 -23.53
C GLN A 59 2.52 20.44 -22.11
N ILE A 60 3.20 19.49 -21.46
CA ILE A 60 3.71 19.63 -20.09
C ILE A 60 5.05 20.36 -20.13
N PRO A 61 5.25 21.42 -19.33
CA PRO A 61 6.52 22.13 -19.27
C PRO A 61 7.62 21.26 -18.62
N GLU A 62 8.88 21.62 -18.86
CA GLU A 62 10.01 20.91 -18.25
C GLU A 62 9.95 21.00 -16.71
N GLN A 63 10.00 19.83 -16.07
CA GLN A 63 9.87 19.69 -14.63
C GLN A 63 11.23 19.84 -13.94
N SER A 64 11.24 20.55 -12.80
CA SER A 64 12.43 20.63 -11.93
C SER A 64 12.80 19.24 -11.38
N PHE A 65 14.05 19.06 -10.92
CA PHE A 65 14.54 17.74 -10.46
C PHE A 65 13.64 17.09 -9.40
N TYR A 66 13.16 17.84 -8.42
CA TYR A 66 12.29 17.31 -7.35
C TYR A 66 10.86 17.03 -7.82
N THR A 67 10.41 17.71 -8.87
CA THR A 67 9.08 17.52 -9.47
C THR A 67 9.06 16.38 -10.50
N LYS A 68 10.23 15.79 -10.81
CA LYS A 68 10.32 14.58 -11.63
C LYS A 68 9.67 13.39 -10.89
N PRO A 69 9.11 12.43 -11.63
CA PRO A 69 8.34 11.33 -11.05
C PRO A 69 9.14 10.48 -10.06
N LEU A 70 10.39 10.11 -10.39
CA LEU A 70 11.19 9.23 -9.55
C LEU A 70 11.60 9.88 -8.21
N PRO A 71 12.24 11.06 -8.19
CA PRO A 71 12.58 11.72 -6.91
C PRO A 71 11.37 12.02 -6.04
N GLY A 72 10.26 12.49 -6.63
CA GLY A 72 9.03 12.80 -5.88
C GLY A 72 8.42 11.57 -5.20
N ILE A 73 8.35 10.43 -5.92
CA ILE A 73 7.84 9.17 -5.37
C ILE A 73 8.70 8.68 -4.20
N VAL A 74 10.02 8.72 -4.37
CA VAL A 74 10.97 8.28 -3.33
C VAL A 74 10.84 9.15 -2.08
N MET A 75 10.82 10.47 -2.23
CA MET A 75 10.75 11.40 -1.10
C MET A 75 9.42 11.29 -0.33
N GLY A 76 8.30 11.11 -1.04
CA GLY A 76 6.99 11.07 -0.39
C GLY A 76 6.78 9.89 0.57
N GLY A 77 7.43 8.74 0.33
CA GLY A 77 7.34 7.57 1.19
C GLY A 77 8.18 7.64 2.48
N ILE A 78 9.10 8.60 2.60
CA ILE A 78 10.02 8.68 3.76
C ILE A 78 9.27 9.06 5.03
N LEU A 79 8.35 10.03 4.94
CA LEU A 79 7.60 10.53 6.10
C LEU A 79 6.69 9.44 6.70
N PRO A 80 5.82 8.76 5.92
CA PRO A 80 4.98 7.69 6.48
C PRO A 80 5.81 6.54 7.04
N PHE A 81 6.95 6.20 6.43
CA PHE A 81 7.85 5.16 6.93
C PHE A 81 8.44 5.55 8.29
N GLY A 82 8.91 6.79 8.44
CA GLY A 82 9.44 7.30 9.70
C GLY A 82 8.42 7.21 10.85
N CYS A 83 7.15 7.52 10.58
CA CYS A 83 6.08 7.47 11.58
C CYS A 83 5.78 6.06 12.10
N ILE A 84 5.99 5.01 11.29
CA ILE A 84 5.70 3.62 11.67
C ILE A 84 6.93 2.79 12.01
N PHE A 85 8.14 3.35 11.82
CA PHE A 85 9.41 2.62 11.93
C PHE A 85 9.54 1.82 13.24
N ILE A 86 9.29 2.47 14.38
CA ILE A 86 9.39 1.83 15.70
C ILE A 86 8.35 0.71 15.83
N GLN A 87 7.17 0.91 15.27
CA GLN A 87 6.09 -0.07 15.36
C GLN A 87 6.35 -1.29 14.46
N LEU A 88 6.94 -1.08 13.28
CA LEU A 88 7.40 -2.16 12.41
C LEU A 88 8.43 -3.05 13.11
N PHE A 89 9.37 -2.47 13.88
CA PHE A 89 10.32 -3.25 14.68
C PHE A 89 9.62 -4.18 15.67
N PHE A 90 8.65 -3.67 16.42
CA PHE A 90 7.90 -4.47 17.39
C PHE A 90 7.06 -5.55 16.73
N ILE A 91 6.44 -5.25 15.59
CA ILE A 91 5.67 -6.24 14.80
C ILE A 91 6.59 -7.36 14.32
N LEU A 92 7.74 -7.04 13.73
CA LEU A 92 8.69 -8.04 13.24
C LEU A 92 9.25 -8.90 14.38
N ASN A 93 9.59 -8.31 15.53
CA ASN A 93 9.96 -9.06 16.73
C ASN A 93 8.84 -9.97 17.22
N SER A 94 7.58 -9.52 17.15
CA SER A 94 6.46 -10.32 17.62
C SER A 94 6.21 -11.53 16.74
N ILE A 95 6.26 -11.34 15.41
CA ILE A 95 6.04 -12.41 14.44
C ILE A 95 7.19 -13.43 14.47
N TRP A 96 8.45 -12.96 14.50
CA TRP A 96 9.60 -13.82 14.26
C TRP A 96 10.40 -14.20 15.52
N SER A 97 10.28 -13.46 16.62
CA SER A 97 10.99 -13.70 17.89
C SER A 97 10.04 -14.12 19.03
N HIS A 98 8.76 -14.42 18.70
CA HIS A 98 7.71 -14.87 19.62
C HIS A 98 7.49 -13.97 20.85
N GLN A 99 7.92 -12.70 20.79
CA GLN A 99 7.66 -11.73 21.85
C GLN A 99 6.24 -11.20 21.70
N MET A 100 5.36 -11.47 22.68
CA MET A 100 3.98 -11.00 22.63
C MET A 100 3.92 -9.47 22.61
N TYR A 101 3.29 -8.89 21.58
CA TYR A 101 3.07 -7.46 21.52
C TYR A 101 1.79 -7.08 22.28
N TYR A 102 1.95 -6.49 23.47
CA TYR A 102 0.82 -6.20 24.38
C TYR A 102 0.11 -4.86 24.12
N MET A 103 0.64 -3.99 23.27
CA MET A 103 0.16 -2.60 23.11
C MET A 103 -0.77 -2.41 21.89
N PHE A 104 -1.78 -3.26 21.72
CA PHE A 104 -2.71 -3.18 20.57
C PHE A 104 -3.38 -1.80 20.41
N GLY A 105 -3.70 -1.10 21.51
CA GLY A 105 -4.26 0.26 21.45
C GLY A 105 -3.31 1.29 20.83
N PHE A 106 -2.00 1.16 21.09
CA PHE A 106 -0.98 2.02 20.49
C PHE A 106 -0.83 1.73 18.98
N LEU A 107 -0.88 0.45 18.59
CA LEU A 107 -0.87 0.07 17.16
C LEU A 107 -2.01 0.72 16.38
N PHE A 108 -3.21 0.78 16.95
CA PHE A 108 -4.35 1.44 16.31
C PHE A 108 -4.13 2.94 16.13
N LEU A 109 -3.55 3.61 17.14
CA LEU A 109 -3.18 5.03 17.05
C LEU A 109 -2.16 5.26 15.93
N VAL A 110 -1.09 4.45 15.87
CA VAL A 110 -0.07 4.52 14.82
C VAL A 110 -0.68 4.27 13.44
N PHE A 111 -1.66 3.37 13.32
CA PHE A 111 -2.39 3.15 12.08
C PHE A 111 -3.17 4.41 11.62
N ILE A 112 -3.82 5.13 12.54
CA ILE A 112 -4.47 6.42 12.20
C ILE A 112 -3.43 7.44 11.72
N ILE A 113 -2.29 7.55 12.42
CA ILE A 113 -1.21 8.46 12.01
C ILE A 113 -0.67 8.08 10.63
N LEU A 114 -0.52 6.79 10.33
CA LEU A 114 -0.11 6.31 9.01
C LEU A 114 -1.10 6.77 7.92
N VAL A 115 -2.41 6.63 8.14
CA VAL A 115 -3.42 7.08 7.17
C VAL A 115 -3.32 8.58 6.93
N ILE A 116 -3.19 9.38 7.99
CA ILE A 116 -3.08 10.84 7.91
C ILE A 116 -1.81 11.24 7.15
N THR A 117 -0.66 10.70 7.54
CA THR A 117 0.63 11.03 6.93
C THR A 117 0.75 10.58 5.48
N CYS A 118 0.23 9.39 5.14
CA CYS A 118 0.12 8.96 3.74
C CYS A 118 -0.75 9.92 2.92
N SER A 119 -1.88 10.37 3.48
CA SER A 119 -2.78 11.31 2.81
C SER A 119 -2.12 12.68 2.63
N GLU A 120 -1.47 13.21 3.67
CA GLU A 120 -0.80 14.51 3.65
C GLU A 120 0.37 14.54 2.65
N ALA A 121 1.28 13.57 2.72
CA ALA A 121 2.45 13.52 1.84
C ALA A 121 2.05 13.42 0.36
N THR A 122 1.02 12.63 0.05
CA THR A 122 0.52 12.49 -1.33
C THR A 122 -0.20 13.73 -1.82
N ILE A 123 -1.04 14.37 -0.99
CA ILE A 123 -1.73 15.63 -1.34
C ILE A 123 -0.71 16.74 -1.61
N LEU A 124 0.31 16.90 -0.76
CA LEU A 124 1.34 17.93 -0.93
C LEU A 124 2.12 17.76 -2.24
N LEU A 125 2.53 16.53 -2.55
CA LEU A 125 3.23 16.25 -3.81
C LEU A 125 2.32 16.41 -5.02
N CYS A 126 1.05 15.98 -4.92
CA CYS A 126 0.04 16.21 -5.95
C CYS A 126 -0.16 17.71 -6.21
N TYR A 127 -0.24 18.52 -5.16
CA TYR A 127 -0.36 19.98 -5.28
C TYR A 127 0.84 20.60 -6.03
N PHE A 128 2.07 20.23 -5.68
CA PHE A 128 3.25 20.74 -6.40
C PHE A 128 3.28 20.31 -7.87
N HIS A 129 2.82 19.09 -8.20
CA HIS A 129 2.70 18.66 -9.59
C HIS A 129 1.66 19.47 -10.36
N LEU A 130 0.50 19.77 -9.75
CA LEU A 130 -0.53 20.61 -10.36
C LEU A 130 -0.03 22.04 -10.57
N CYS A 131 0.72 22.61 -9.62
CA CYS A 131 1.36 23.92 -9.78
C CYS A 131 2.40 23.93 -10.91
N ALA A 132 3.02 22.80 -11.20
CA ALA A 132 3.95 22.63 -12.32
C ALA A 132 3.26 22.24 -13.64
N GLU A 133 1.94 22.41 -13.73
CA GLU A 133 1.09 22.12 -14.89
C GLU A 133 1.14 20.64 -15.38
N ASP A 134 1.54 19.69 -14.51
CA ASP A 134 1.52 18.26 -14.83
C ASP A 134 0.21 17.60 -14.32
N TYR A 135 -0.60 17.13 -15.27
CA TYR A 135 -1.90 16.52 -14.98
C TYR A 135 -1.83 15.00 -14.68
N HIS A 136 -0.66 14.35 -14.81
CA HIS A 136 -0.51 12.90 -14.59
C HIS A 136 -0.40 12.52 -13.10
N TRP A 137 -1.35 12.98 -12.29
CA TRP A 137 -1.31 12.79 -10.83
C TRP A 137 -1.80 11.40 -10.37
N GLN A 138 -2.62 10.71 -11.16
CA GLN A 138 -3.30 9.46 -10.75
C GLN A 138 -2.33 8.36 -10.30
N TRP A 139 -1.50 7.85 -11.21
CA TRP A 139 -0.52 6.80 -10.88
C TRP A 139 0.58 7.29 -9.96
N ARG A 140 0.94 8.59 -10.04
CA ARG A 140 1.96 9.17 -9.16
C ARG A 140 1.49 9.21 -7.72
N SER A 141 0.26 9.65 -7.45
CA SER A 141 -0.30 9.68 -6.09
C SER A 141 -0.33 8.30 -5.44
N PHE A 142 -0.69 7.27 -6.19
CA PHE A 142 -0.65 5.88 -5.74
C PHE A 142 0.79 5.41 -5.43
N LEU A 143 1.73 5.66 -6.34
CA LEU A 143 3.11 5.21 -6.17
C LEU A 143 3.83 5.94 -5.05
N THR A 144 3.55 7.22 -4.83
CA THR A 144 4.18 8.05 -3.79
C THR A 144 3.93 7.51 -2.38
N SER A 145 2.68 7.25 -1.99
CA SER A 145 2.40 6.63 -0.68
C SER A 145 2.79 5.15 -0.67
N GLY A 146 2.58 4.44 -1.78
CA GLY A 146 2.95 3.04 -1.94
C GLY A 146 4.45 2.79 -1.72
N PHE A 147 5.31 3.73 -2.11
CA PHE A 147 6.77 3.61 -1.97
C PHE A 147 7.23 3.41 -0.51
N THR A 148 6.40 3.78 0.47
CA THR A 148 6.61 3.43 1.89
C THR A 148 6.86 1.93 2.09
N ALA A 149 6.23 1.07 1.28
CA ALA A 149 6.42 -0.37 1.33
C ALA A 149 7.82 -0.82 0.90
N VAL A 150 8.49 -0.07 0.02
CA VAL A 150 9.88 -0.34 -0.39
C VAL A 150 10.81 -0.09 0.79
N TYR A 151 10.60 0.99 1.55
CA TYR A 151 11.35 1.22 2.79
C TYR A 151 11.12 0.12 3.83
N PHE A 152 9.88 -0.38 3.93
CA PHE A 152 9.59 -1.54 4.77
C PHE A 152 10.35 -2.80 4.30
N LEU A 153 10.41 -3.07 2.99
CA LEU A 153 11.17 -4.21 2.45
C LEU A 153 12.66 -4.12 2.80
N ILE A 154 13.29 -2.96 2.57
CA ILE A 154 14.70 -2.71 2.92
C ILE A 154 14.92 -2.93 4.42
N TYR A 155 14.00 -2.46 5.25
CA TYR A 155 14.07 -2.65 6.70
C TYR A 155 13.94 -4.12 7.10
N ALA A 156 13.05 -4.88 6.46
CA ALA A 156 12.89 -6.30 6.72
C ALA A 156 14.14 -7.11 6.33
N GLU A 157 14.75 -6.80 5.19
CA GLU A 157 16.06 -7.36 4.80
C GLU A 157 17.13 -7.06 5.84
N HIS A 158 17.25 -5.80 6.29
CA HIS A 158 18.19 -5.43 7.34
C HIS A 158 17.93 -6.17 8.67
N TYR A 159 16.66 -6.36 9.03
CA TYR A 159 16.25 -7.10 10.22
C TYR A 159 16.63 -8.57 10.13
N PHE A 160 16.51 -9.19 8.95
CA PHE A 160 16.94 -10.57 8.69
C PHE A 160 18.42 -10.77 9.01
N PHE A 161 19.31 -9.91 8.49
CA PHE A 161 20.75 -10.06 8.73
C PHE A 161 21.20 -9.66 10.14
N SER A 162 20.54 -8.69 10.77
CA SER A 162 21.04 -8.10 12.03
C SER A 162 20.46 -8.76 13.28
N LYS A 163 19.25 -9.34 13.21
CA LYS A 163 18.52 -9.82 14.39
C LYS A 163 18.11 -11.29 14.30
N LEU A 164 17.88 -11.82 13.10
CA LEU A 164 17.44 -13.21 12.94
C LEU A 164 18.63 -14.16 12.82
N GLN A 165 18.67 -15.17 13.68
CA GLN A 165 19.63 -16.28 13.65
C GLN A 165 18.99 -17.52 12.99
N ILE A 166 18.46 -17.36 11.77
CA ILE A 166 17.84 -18.46 11.03
C ILE A 166 18.91 -19.15 10.17
N THR A 167 19.17 -20.43 10.42
CA THR A 167 20.22 -21.22 9.75
C THR A 167 19.70 -22.21 8.68
N GLY A 168 18.39 -22.24 8.43
CA GLY A 168 17.76 -23.17 7.46
C GLY A 168 17.26 -22.51 6.17
N THR A 169 17.57 -23.11 5.02
CA THR A 169 17.15 -22.62 3.69
C THR A 169 15.63 -22.54 3.53
N ALA A 170 14.90 -23.55 4.00
CA ALA A 170 13.43 -23.56 3.99
C ALA A 170 12.86 -22.38 4.80
N SER A 171 13.40 -22.13 6.00
CA SER A 171 12.99 -21.03 6.87
C SER A 171 13.31 -19.65 6.27
N THR A 172 14.45 -19.51 5.58
CA THR A 172 14.79 -18.29 4.84
C THR A 172 13.79 -18.02 3.71
N ILE A 173 13.44 -19.03 2.90
CA ILE A 173 12.45 -18.88 1.83
C ILE A 173 11.07 -18.52 2.39
N LEU A 174 10.68 -19.12 3.51
CA LEU A 174 9.42 -18.77 4.18
C LEU A 174 9.43 -17.34 4.70
N TYR A 175 10.52 -16.89 5.33
CA TYR A 175 10.67 -15.52 5.81
C TYR A 175 10.48 -14.51 4.68
N PHE A 176 11.23 -14.65 3.58
CA PHE A 176 11.12 -13.75 2.43
C PHE A 176 9.77 -13.86 1.73
N GLY A 177 9.21 -15.07 1.64
CA GLY A 177 7.89 -15.30 1.04
C GLY A 177 6.77 -14.58 1.80
N TYR A 178 6.70 -14.74 3.13
CA TYR A 178 5.71 -14.03 3.96
C TYR A 178 5.96 -12.53 3.99
N THR A 179 7.23 -12.10 4.08
CA THR A 179 7.60 -10.68 4.04
C THR A 179 7.17 -10.03 2.73
N MET A 180 7.37 -10.68 1.60
CA MET A 180 6.95 -10.16 0.29
C MET A 180 5.43 -9.98 0.21
N ILE A 181 4.66 -10.94 0.74
CA ILE A 181 3.19 -10.83 0.81
C ILE A 181 2.79 -9.65 1.70
N MET A 182 3.39 -9.50 2.89
CA MET A 182 3.11 -8.38 3.80
C MET A 182 3.42 -7.04 3.16
N VAL A 183 4.59 -6.91 2.51
CA VAL A 183 5.00 -5.70 1.79
C VAL A 183 4.05 -5.37 0.65
N LEU A 184 3.61 -6.37 -0.13
CA LEU A 184 2.68 -6.17 -1.24
C LEU A 184 1.31 -5.70 -0.76
N ILE A 185 0.77 -6.30 0.31
CA ILE A 185 -0.48 -5.85 0.92
C ILE A 185 -0.32 -4.41 1.43
N PHE A 186 0.80 -4.10 2.08
CA PHE A 186 1.09 -2.77 2.59
C PHE A 186 1.22 -1.73 1.47
N PHE A 187 1.85 -2.10 0.35
CA PHE A 187 1.97 -1.27 -0.86
C PHE A 187 0.60 -0.93 -1.46
N LEU A 188 -0.26 -1.93 -1.64
CA LEU A 188 -1.61 -1.72 -2.17
C LEU A 188 -2.45 -0.87 -1.20
N PHE A 189 -2.34 -1.13 0.09
CA PHE A 189 -3.08 -0.39 1.12
C PHE A 189 -2.67 1.09 1.20
N THR A 190 -1.38 1.38 1.36
CA THR A 190 -0.88 2.76 1.41
C THR A 190 -1.07 3.49 0.08
N GLY A 191 -0.88 2.80 -1.05
CA GLY A 191 -1.12 3.36 -2.38
C GLY A 191 -2.58 3.77 -2.61
N THR A 192 -3.53 2.91 -2.23
CA THR A 192 -4.97 3.23 -2.35
C THR A 192 -5.39 4.41 -1.50
N ILE A 193 -4.91 4.53 -0.26
CA ILE A 193 -5.15 5.70 0.60
C ILE A 193 -4.69 6.98 -0.10
N GLY A 194 -3.46 6.98 -0.62
CA GLY A 194 -2.89 8.14 -1.32
C GLY A 194 -3.69 8.55 -2.56
N PHE A 195 -4.11 7.56 -3.35
CA PHE A 195 -4.95 7.81 -4.53
C PHE A 195 -6.30 8.43 -4.16
N PHE A 196 -7.02 7.88 -3.18
CA PHE A 196 -8.32 8.41 -2.78
C PHE A 196 -8.21 9.81 -2.13
N ALA A 197 -7.16 10.05 -1.34
CA ALA A 197 -6.87 11.35 -0.77
C ALA A 197 -6.65 12.41 -1.85
N CYS A 198 -5.82 12.10 -2.85
CA CYS A 198 -5.59 12.98 -4.00
C CYS A 198 -6.83 13.17 -4.86
N PHE A 199 -7.60 12.11 -5.11
CA PHE A 199 -8.85 12.20 -5.87
C PHE A 199 -9.86 13.14 -5.20
N TRP A 200 -10.02 13.03 -3.88
CA TRP A 200 -10.89 13.92 -3.12
C TRP A 200 -10.39 15.37 -3.16
N PHE A 201 -9.09 15.57 -2.95
CA PHE A 201 -8.44 16.89 -3.00
C PHE A 201 -8.61 17.58 -4.35
N VAL A 202 -8.28 16.89 -5.45
CA VAL A 202 -8.42 17.38 -6.83
C VAL A 202 -9.86 17.77 -7.13
N THR A 203 -10.81 16.88 -6.80
CA THR A 203 -12.24 17.14 -7.00
C THR A 203 -12.70 18.38 -6.24
N LYS A 204 -12.21 18.57 -5.00
CA LYS A 204 -12.53 19.75 -4.20
C LYS A 204 -11.97 21.03 -4.79
N ILE A 205 -10.69 21.08 -5.17
CA ILE A 205 -10.11 22.29 -5.76
C ILE A 205 -10.84 22.69 -7.04
N TYR A 206 -11.04 21.75 -7.97
CA TYR A 206 -11.71 22.05 -9.24
C TYR A 206 -13.20 22.37 -9.09
N SER A 207 -13.85 21.96 -7.98
CA SER A 207 -15.24 22.36 -7.70
C SER A 207 -15.38 23.81 -7.19
N VAL A 208 -14.32 24.36 -6.59
CA VAL A 208 -14.32 25.72 -6.01
C VAL A 208 -13.85 26.77 -7.02
N VAL A 209 -13.00 26.37 -7.97
CA VAL A 209 -12.59 27.22 -9.07
C VAL A 209 -13.80 27.50 -9.97
N LYS A 210 -14.39 28.68 -9.81
CA LYS A 210 -15.40 29.20 -10.75
C LYS A 210 -14.68 29.51 -12.06
N VAL A 211 -14.96 28.71 -13.08
CA VAL A 211 -14.63 29.04 -14.46
C VAL A 211 -15.74 29.94 -14.95
N ASP A 212 -15.60 31.25 -14.72
CA ASP A 212 -16.32 32.27 -15.52
C ASP A 212 -15.68 32.38 -16.91
#